data_AF-A0A7R9U5Y2-F1
#
_entry.id   AF-A0A7R9U5Y2-F1
#
_cell.length_a   1.000
_cell.length_b   1.000
_cell.length_c   1.000
_cell.angle_alpha   90.00
_cell.angle_beta   90.00
_cell.angle_gamma   90.00
#
_symmetry.space_group_name_H-M   'P 1'
#
loop_
_entity.id
_entity.type
_entity.pdbx_description
1 polymer ?
#
loop_
_entity_poly.entity_id
_entity_poly.type
_entity_poly.pdbx_seq_one_letter_code
_entity_poly.pdbx_strand_id
1 'polypeptide(L)'
;WARTLNRERFHQLRSQVRAYRDMQEKFSNEISAEMREKEQAAWTLQVEQQTIAKATSQIVKLISDLTGESYDEEPNDPIFGRNRGIEGSLEKLRQCVDDQRDQVERRIESARTEQSDELAKAQADVEAARAETARAREEHAAARERNAELEKELEKLREEMSKQQFEARSHASNLMIAVGERRALKELVGQLTEQKRILIKEVKQLRARAEEEARKRREAEAQQLRQRQQQLLERERQQEEDGGERDPDPASPSRDSLPSTPTSDGLPSASTAVQRSDSSTSAGDAAFRGTEGSLSDGFHDGEVKPEVVAALTCRRCGGSVAGPRYSTCKCEEPLLGDALEENTRRSSFLSGNLG
;
A
#
# COMPACT_ATOMS: atom_id res chain seq x y z
N TRP A 1 -4.27 6.07 13.72
CA TRP A 1 -5.06 6.90 12.78
C TRP A 1 -5.02 8.38 13.15
N ALA A 2 -5.62 8.85 14.26
CA ALA A 2 -5.58 10.28 14.64
C ALA A 2 -4.16 10.88 14.78
N ARG A 3 -3.20 10.12 15.32
CA ARG A 3 -1.77 10.53 15.37
C ARG A 3 -1.13 10.65 13.99
N THR A 4 -1.52 9.79 13.06
CA THR A 4 -1.02 9.77 11.68
C THR A 4 -1.56 10.98 10.90
N LEU A 5 -2.86 11.25 11.04
CA LEU A 5 -3.54 12.41 10.44
C LEU A 5 -2.98 13.75 10.94
N ASN A 6 -2.69 13.86 12.25
CA ASN A 6 -2.05 15.04 12.81
C ASN A 6 -0.61 15.23 12.29
N ARG A 7 0.12 14.15 12.02
CA ARG A 7 1.49 14.21 11.47
C ARG A 7 1.49 14.69 10.03
N GLU A 8 0.58 14.19 9.19
CA GLU A 8 0.43 14.63 7.79
C GLU A 8 0.04 16.11 7.72
N ARG A 9 -0.95 16.54 8.51
CA ARG A 9 -1.35 17.94 8.58
C ARG A 9 -0.22 18.86 9.05
N PHE A 10 0.59 18.42 10.02
CA PHE A 10 1.76 19.16 10.47
C PHE A 10 2.83 19.28 9.38
N HIS A 11 3.07 18.21 8.61
CA HIS A 11 4.00 18.26 7.47
C HIS A 11 3.51 19.20 6.37
N GLN A 12 2.21 19.16 6.04
CA GLN A 12 1.60 20.10 5.08
C GLN A 12 1.70 21.55 5.54
N LEU A 13 1.40 21.83 6.81
CA LEU A 13 1.54 23.18 7.36
C LEU A 13 3.00 23.65 7.30
N ARG A 14 3.95 22.78 7.64
CA ARG A 14 5.37 23.11 7.61
C ARG A 14 5.88 23.35 6.17
N SER A 15 5.40 22.60 5.18
CA SER A 15 5.75 22.84 3.77
C SER A 15 5.15 24.15 3.27
N GLN A 16 3.91 24.48 3.65
CA GLN A 16 3.30 25.77 3.31
C GLN A 16 4.07 26.94 3.94
N VAL A 17 4.42 26.87 5.22
CA VAL A 17 5.21 27.93 5.89
C VAL A 17 6.57 28.14 5.23
N ARG A 18 7.23 27.06 4.78
CA ARG A 18 8.47 27.18 3.99
C ARG A 18 8.24 27.87 2.66
N ALA A 19 7.23 27.43 1.89
CA ALA A 19 6.90 28.05 0.61
C ALA A 19 6.59 29.55 0.73
N TYR A 20 5.86 29.95 1.79
CA TYR A 20 5.60 31.36 2.07
C TYR A 20 6.87 32.15 2.42
N ARG A 21 7.77 31.56 3.23
CA ARG A 21 9.06 32.19 3.54
C ARG A 21 9.91 32.36 2.29
N ASP A 22 9.97 31.35 1.43
CA ASP A 22 10.74 31.39 0.19
C ASP A 22 10.18 32.45 -0.78
N MET A 23 8.85 32.58 -0.86
CA MET A 23 8.21 33.67 -1.63
C MET A 23 8.53 35.05 -1.02
N GLN A 24 8.47 35.20 0.30
CA GLN A 24 8.77 36.45 0.97
C GLN A 24 10.23 36.87 0.76
N GLU A 25 11.17 35.93 0.79
CA GLU A 25 12.58 36.18 0.52
C GLU A 25 12.80 36.61 -0.95
N LYS A 26 12.13 35.96 -1.90
CA LYS A 26 12.17 36.35 -3.32
C LYS A 26 11.67 37.78 -3.53
N PHE A 27 10.49 38.13 -3.01
CA PHE A 27 9.97 39.50 -3.11
C PHE A 27 10.86 40.53 -2.41
N SER A 28 11.41 40.19 -1.25
CA SER A 28 12.35 41.08 -0.54
C SER A 28 13.62 41.33 -1.36
N ASN A 29 14.13 40.31 -2.04
CA ASN A 29 15.32 40.42 -2.89
C ASN A 29 15.02 41.23 -4.16
N GLU A 30 13.85 41.03 -4.79
CA GLU A 30 13.40 41.81 -5.95
C GLU A 30 13.24 43.30 -5.61
N ILE A 31 12.55 43.63 -4.50
CA ILE A 31 12.40 45.02 -4.05
C ILE A 31 13.77 45.64 -3.73
N SER A 32 14.67 44.89 -3.10
CA SER A 32 16.01 45.38 -2.79
C SER A 32 16.86 45.60 -4.05
N ALA A 33 16.68 44.78 -5.09
CA ALA A 33 17.35 44.97 -6.37
C ALA A 33 16.82 46.22 -7.09
N GLU A 34 15.50 46.38 -7.18
CA GLU A 34 14.86 47.55 -7.79
C GLU A 34 15.25 48.85 -7.07
N MET A 35 15.32 48.84 -5.73
CA MET A 35 15.77 50.00 -4.96
C MET A 35 17.22 50.38 -5.26
N ARG A 36 18.12 49.39 -5.38
CA ARG A 36 19.53 49.65 -5.76
C ARG A 36 19.64 50.21 -7.17
N GLU A 37 18.84 49.71 -8.12
CA GLU A 37 18.80 50.25 -9.49
C GLU A 37 18.32 51.71 -9.50
N LYS A 38 17.28 52.04 -8.73
CA LYS A 38 16.79 53.42 -8.58
C LYS A 38 17.82 54.34 -7.93
N GLU A 39 18.53 53.87 -6.89
CA GLU A 39 19.60 54.63 -6.25
C GLU A 39 20.77 54.88 -7.22
N GLN A 40 21.15 53.87 -8.02
CA GLN A 40 22.17 54.03 -9.05
C GLN A 40 21.73 55.03 -10.13
N ALA A 41 20.48 54.96 -10.61
CA ALA A 41 19.94 55.90 -11.58
C ALA A 41 19.84 57.34 -11.03
N ALA A 42 19.48 57.50 -9.75
CA ALA A 42 19.47 58.80 -9.11
C ALA A 42 20.88 59.39 -8.98
N TRP A 43 21.86 58.55 -8.64
CA TRP A 43 23.27 58.95 -8.55
C TRP A 43 23.83 59.37 -9.92
N THR A 44 23.56 58.62 -10.98
CA THR A 44 24.01 58.99 -12.34
C THR A 44 23.38 60.30 -12.79
N LEU A 45 22.07 60.48 -12.58
CA LEU A 45 21.37 61.74 -12.89
C LEU A 45 21.99 62.94 -12.15
N GLN A 46 22.36 62.76 -10.88
CA GLN A 46 23.01 63.81 -10.10
C GLN A 46 24.39 64.19 -10.68
N VAL A 47 25.19 63.18 -11.07
CA VAL A 47 26.50 63.41 -11.71
C VAL A 47 26.35 64.14 -13.05
N GLU A 48 25.32 63.80 -13.84
CA GLU A 48 25.03 64.49 -15.09
C GLU A 48 24.59 65.95 -14.88
N GLN A 49 23.71 66.21 -13.91
CA GLN A 49 23.30 67.57 -13.55
C GLN A 49 24.50 68.44 -13.13
N GLN A 50 25.44 67.89 -12.35
CA GLN A 50 26.66 68.61 -11.98
C GLN A 50 27.55 68.90 -13.19
N THR A 51 27.63 67.97 -14.13
CA THR A 51 28.41 68.12 -15.37
C THR A 51 27.81 69.21 -16.25
N ILE A 52 26.48 69.20 -16.42
CA ILE A 52 25.74 70.26 -17.13
C ILE A 52 25.97 71.61 -16.45
N ALA A 53 25.82 71.70 -15.13
CA ALA A 53 26.03 72.96 -14.40
C ALA A 53 27.45 73.53 -14.59
N LYS A 54 28.48 72.68 -14.57
CA LYS A 54 29.87 73.09 -14.86
C LYS A 54 30.02 73.60 -16.29
N ALA A 55 29.47 72.90 -17.27
CA ALA A 55 29.50 73.31 -18.68
C ALA A 55 28.77 74.65 -18.88
N THR A 56 27.58 74.82 -18.31
CA THR A 56 26.83 76.08 -18.36
C THR A 56 27.61 77.22 -17.72
N SER A 57 28.26 76.98 -16.58
CA SER A 57 29.10 77.99 -15.92
C SER A 57 30.29 78.42 -16.80
N GLN A 58 30.93 77.48 -17.50
CA GLN A 58 32.01 77.80 -18.44
C GLN A 58 31.51 78.63 -19.62
N ILE A 59 30.36 78.27 -20.19
CA ILE A 59 29.73 79.01 -21.30
C ILE A 59 29.38 80.44 -20.84
N VAL A 60 28.73 80.58 -19.68
CA VAL A 60 28.38 81.91 -19.13
C VAL A 60 29.64 82.74 -18.92
N LYS A 61 30.72 82.15 -18.39
CA LYS A 61 31.99 82.86 -18.21
C LYS A 61 32.57 83.36 -19.55
N LEU A 62 32.58 82.51 -20.58
CA LEU A 62 33.04 82.91 -21.92
C LEU A 62 32.17 84.02 -22.52
N ILE A 63 30.84 83.98 -22.32
CA ILE A 63 29.92 85.03 -22.75
C ILE A 63 30.19 86.34 -21.97
N SER A 64 30.40 86.26 -20.66
CA SER A 64 30.77 87.42 -19.83
C SER A 64 32.10 88.02 -20.25
N ASP A 65 33.12 87.21 -20.55
CA ASP A 65 34.42 87.68 -21.04
C ASP A 65 34.26 88.39 -22.41
N LEU A 66 33.40 87.86 -23.30
CA LEU A 66 33.06 88.47 -24.59
C LEU A 66 32.28 89.79 -24.48
N THR A 67 31.47 89.96 -23.43
CA THR A 67 30.58 91.13 -23.26
C THR A 67 31.17 92.20 -22.34
N GLY A 68 32.01 91.80 -21.37
CA GLY A 68 32.60 92.65 -20.33
C GLY A 68 33.80 93.48 -20.79
N GLU A 69 34.47 93.13 -21.89
CA GLU A 69 35.53 93.96 -22.51
C GLU A 69 34.99 95.20 -23.25
N SER A 70 33.70 95.55 -23.10
CA SER A 70 33.05 96.59 -23.91
C SER A 70 32.75 97.92 -23.22
N TYR A 71 33.00 98.11 -21.91
CA TYR A 71 32.50 99.30 -21.19
C TYR A 71 33.50 100.19 -20.43
N ASP A 72 34.79 99.89 -20.42
CA ASP A 72 35.80 100.79 -19.85
C ASP A 72 36.82 101.18 -20.92
N GLU A 73 36.54 102.23 -21.71
CA GLU A 73 37.58 103.15 -22.20
C GLU A 73 37.01 104.33 -22.98
N GLU A 74 37.54 105.49 -22.63
CA GLU A 74 37.46 106.77 -23.32
C GLU A 74 37.88 106.70 -24.80
N PRO A 75 37.42 107.65 -25.63
CA PRO A 75 37.57 107.61 -27.07
C PRO A 75 38.94 108.12 -27.50
N ASN A 76 39.91 107.22 -27.69
CA ASN A 76 41.03 107.40 -28.63
C ASN A 76 41.60 106.02 -29.01
N ASP A 77 41.22 105.54 -30.21
CA ASP A 77 41.63 104.33 -30.96
C ASP A 77 42.74 103.42 -30.38
N PRO A 78 42.57 102.07 -30.42
CA PRO A 78 42.43 101.36 -31.70
C PRO A 78 41.43 100.18 -31.70
N ILE A 79 40.44 100.28 -32.59
CA ILE A 79 39.42 99.27 -32.90
C ILE A 79 40.00 97.88 -33.30
N PHE A 80 41.27 97.80 -33.70
CA PHE A 80 41.90 96.55 -34.20
C PHE A 80 42.40 95.58 -33.11
N GLY A 81 42.67 96.07 -31.89
CA GLY A 81 43.14 95.21 -30.78
C GLY A 81 42.03 94.37 -30.15
N ARG A 82 40.84 94.98 -29.96
CA ARG A 82 39.66 94.32 -29.36
C ARG A 82 39.05 93.24 -30.24
N ASN A 83 39.03 93.44 -31.57
CA ASN A 83 38.48 92.44 -32.49
C ASN A 83 39.23 91.10 -32.45
N ARG A 84 40.56 91.13 -32.23
CA ARG A 84 41.37 89.90 -32.16
C ARG A 84 41.10 89.08 -30.89
N GLY A 85 40.73 89.72 -29.78
CA GLY A 85 40.32 89.05 -28.54
C GLY A 85 38.96 88.38 -28.67
N ILE A 86 38.00 89.07 -29.29
CA ILE A 86 36.65 88.56 -29.57
C ILE A 86 36.70 87.37 -30.52
N GLU A 87 37.47 87.46 -31.61
CA GLU A 87 37.67 86.34 -32.56
C GLU A 87 38.25 85.10 -31.87
N GLY A 88 39.26 85.28 -31.00
CA GLY A 88 39.84 84.16 -30.25
C GLY A 88 38.88 83.52 -29.25
N SER A 89 38.02 84.31 -28.61
CA SER A 89 37.00 83.81 -27.68
C SER A 89 35.83 83.13 -28.42
N LEU A 90 35.43 83.64 -29.59
CA LEU A 90 34.45 82.99 -30.45
C LEU A 90 34.95 81.65 -30.99
N GLU A 91 36.23 81.56 -31.36
CA GLU A 91 36.84 80.30 -31.81
C GLU A 91 36.86 79.25 -30.68
N LYS A 92 37.24 79.66 -29.46
CA LYS A 92 37.15 78.77 -28.28
C LYS A 92 35.73 78.32 -27.98
N LEU A 93 34.74 79.19 -28.15
CA LEU A 93 33.34 78.83 -27.95
C LEU A 93 32.86 77.84 -29.03
N ARG A 94 33.22 78.06 -30.30
CA ARG A 94 32.92 77.11 -31.40
C ARG A 94 33.51 75.74 -31.10
N GLN A 95 34.81 75.69 -30.76
CA GLN A 95 35.48 74.44 -30.41
C GLN A 95 34.79 73.74 -29.23
N CYS A 96 34.40 74.48 -28.19
CA CYS A 96 33.69 73.92 -27.03
C CYS A 96 32.33 73.32 -27.42
N VAL A 97 31.58 73.99 -28.30
CA VAL A 97 30.29 73.50 -28.80
C VAL A 97 30.46 72.27 -29.69
N ASP A 98 31.47 72.25 -30.57
CA ASP A 98 31.78 71.10 -31.41
C ASP A 98 32.24 69.90 -30.56
N ASP A 99 33.11 70.11 -29.57
CA ASP A 99 33.55 69.06 -28.64
C ASP A 99 32.36 68.48 -27.84
N GLN A 100 31.41 69.33 -27.40
CA GLN A 100 30.18 68.89 -26.73
C GLN A 100 29.26 68.12 -27.66
N ARG A 101 29.10 68.56 -28.92
CA ARG A 101 28.31 67.83 -29.93
C ARG A 101 28.90 66.44 -30.16
N ASP A 102 30.20 66.37 -30.40
CA ASP A 102 30.90 65.11 -30.66
C ASP A 102 30.90 64.18 -29.43
N GLN A 103 30.86 64.73 -28.21
CA GLN A 103 30.68 63.96 -26.99
C GLN A 103 29.25 63.40 -26.87
N VAL A 104 28.23 64.20 -27.19
CA VAL A 104 26.82 63.77 -27.18
C VAL A 104 26.58 62.70 -28.23
N GLU A 105 27.09 62.87 -29.45
CA GLU A 105 26.94 61.91 -30.54
C GLU A 105 27.59 60.56 -30.20
N ARG A 106 28.79 60.56 -29.61
CA ARG A 106 29.43 59.33 -29.10
C ARG A 106 28.61 58.65 -28.01
N ARG A 107 28.02 59.41 -27.09
CA ARG A 107 27.15 58.87 -26.03
C ARG A 107 25.88 58.24 -26.62
N ILE A 108 25.26 58.89 -27.61
CA ILE A 108 24.06 58.37 -28.29
C ILE A 108 24.39 57.07 -29.03
N GLU A 109 25.50 57.02 -29.75
CA GLU A 109 25.88 55.81 -30.48
C GLU A 109 26.23 54.66 -29.52
N SER A 110 26.98 54.92 -28.44
CA SER A 110 27.24 53.92 -27.39
C SER A 110 25.94 53.37 -26.81
N ALA A 111 25.02 54.26 -26.40
CA ALA A 111 23.73 53.87 -25.85
C ALA A 111 22.89 53.05 -26.85
N ARG A 112 22.95 53.39 -28.15
CA ARG A 112 22.25 52.65 -29.20
C ARG A 112 22.83 51.25 -29.38
N THR A 113 24.15 51.10 -29.34
CA THR A 113 24.82 49.79 -29.41
C THR A 113 24.50 48.94 -28.18
N GLU A 114 24.56 49.51 -26.98
CA GLU A 114 24.21 48.85 -25.73
C GLU A 114 22.75 48.38 -25.73
N GLN A 115 21.82 49.25 -26.14
CA GLN A 115 20.39 48.90 -26.25
C GLN A 115 20.15 47.79 -27.30
N SER A 116 20.88 47.81 -28.42
CA SER A 116 20.79 46.76 -29.43
C SER A 116 21.27 45.41 -28.89
N ASP A 117 22.38 45.39 -28.15
CA ASP A 117 22.93 44.19 -27.55
C ASP A 117 22.02 43.63 -26.44
N GLU A 118 21.44 44.51 -25.60
CA GLU A 118 20.44 44.14 -24.60
C GLU A 118 19.19 43.54 -25.24
N LEU A 119 18.69 44.13 -26.33
CA LEU A 119 17.55 43.58 -27.07
C LEU A 119 17.88 42.22 -27.68
N ALA A 120 19.07 42.04 -28.26
CA ALA A 120 19.51 40.75 -28.80
C ALA A 120 19.60 39.68 -27.70
N LYS A 121 20.13 40.04 -26.52
CA LYS A 121 20.19 39.16 -25.36
C LYS A 121 18.80 38.80 -24.86
N ALA A 122 17.92 39.78 -24.70
CA ALA A 122 16.54 39.54 -24.27
C ALA A 122 15.77 38.64 -25.25
N GLN A 123 15.99 38.79 -26.56
CA GLN A 123 15.42 37.90 -27.57
C GLN A 123 15.94 36.47 -27.42
N ALA A 124 17.25 36.28 -27.22
CA ALA A 124 17.83 34.96 -26.99
C ALA A 124 17.28 34.30 -25.72
N ASP A 125 17.12 35.05 -24.63
CA ASP A 125 16.54 34.57 -23.37
C ASP A 125 15.06 34.16 -23.55
N VAL A 126 14.29 34.93 -24.33
CA VAL A 126 12.90 34.59 -24.66
C VAL A 126 12.81 33.31 -25.50
N GLU A 127 13.70 33.12 -26.48
CA GLU A 127 13.76 31.89 -27.27
C GLU A 127 14.17 30.68 -26.44
N ALA A 128 15.16 30.84 -25.54
CA ALA A 128 15.57 29.80 -24.62
C ALA A 128 14.42 29.39 -23.67
N ALA A 129 13.72 30.37 -23.09
CA ALA A 129 12.55 30.12 -22.24
C ALA A 129 11.43 29.43 -23.03
N ARG A 130 11.16 29.84 -24.28
CA ARG A 130 10.18 29.16 -25.14
C ARG A 130 10.56 27.71 -25.41
N ALA A 131 11.83 27.42 -25.70
CA ALA A 131 12.32 26.06 -25.91
C ALA A 131 12.19 25.20 -24.64
N GLU A 132 12.51 25.76 -23.46
CA GLU A 132 12.33 25.07 -22.18
C GLU A 132 10.86 24.78 -21.89
N THR A 133 9.96 25.75 -22.09
CA THR A 133 8.51 25.51 -21.91
C THR A 133 7.95 24.48 -22.89
N ALA A 134 8.50 24.38 -24.11
CA ALA A 134 8.12 23.34 -25.07
C ALA A 134 8.54 21.95 -24.58
N ARG A 135 9.79 21.79 -24.13
CA ARG A 135 10.29 20.53 -23.55
C ARG A 135 9.49 20.11 -22.32
N ALA A 136 9.22 21.06 -21.40
CA ALA A 136 8.42 20.78 -20.21
C ALA A 136 6.99 20.29 -20.57
N ARG A 137 6.40 20.81 -21.65
CA ARG A 137 5.08 20.33 -22.14
C ARG A 137 5.16 18.92 -22.69
N GLU A 138 6.20 18.59 -23.46
CA GLU A 138 6.42 17.24 -23.99
C GLU A 138 6.64 16.23 -22.86
N GLU A 139 7.48 16.56 -21.88
CA GLU A 139 7.71 15.73 -20.69
C GLU A 139 6.41 15.53 -19.90
N HIS A 140 5.61 16.59 -19.73
CA HIS A 140 4.33 16.50 -19.04
C HIS A 140 3.30 15.66 -19.83
N ALA A 141 3.33 15.69 -21.16
CA ALA A 141 2.50 14.82 -21.99
C ALA A 141 2.92 13.35 -21.85
N ALA A 142 4.22 13.05 -21.95
CA ALA A 142 4.75 11.70 -21.75
C ALA A 142 4.46 11.15 -20.35
N ALA A 143 4.54 11.99 -19.31
CA ALA A 143 4.18 11.60 -17.95
C ALA A 143 2.68 11.27 -17.81
N ARG A 144 1.80 12.01 -18.49
CA ARG A 144 0.36 11.71 -18.50
C ARG A 144 0.05 10.39 -19.20
N GLU A 145 0.72 10.10 -20.31
CA GLU A 145 0.57 8.83 -21.02
C GLU A 145 1.00 7.64 -20.16
N ARG A 146 2.17 7.74 -19.51
CA ARG A 146 2.63 6.71 -18.55
C ARG A 146 1.67 6.52 -17.38
N ASN A 147 1.14 7.60 -16.82
CA ASN A 147 0.14 7.49 -15.76
C ASN A 147 -1.15 6.80 -16.24
N ALA A 148 -1.63 7.10 -17.45
CA ALA A 148 -2.79 6.42 -18.02
C ALA A 148 -2.55 4.92 -18.29
N GLU A 149 -1.32 4.53 -18.63
CA GLU A 149 -0.93 3.13 -18.77
C GLU A 149 -0.90 2.42 -17.42
N LEU A 150 -0.28 3.02 -16.40
CA LEU A 150 -0.27 2.50 -15.04
C LEU A 150 -1.67 2.37 -14.44
N GLU A 151 -2.58 3.31 -14.72
CA GLU A 151 -3.98 3.22 -14.30
C GLU A 151 -4.70 2.02 -14.93
N LYS A 152 -4.43 1.72 -16.20
CA LYS A 152 -4.97 0.52 -16.88
C LYS A 152 -4.40 -0.77 -16.29
N GLU A 153 -3.12 -0.81 -15.96
CA GLU A 153 -2.50 -1.97 -15.31
C GLU A 153 -3.06 -2.21 -13.91
N LEU A 154 -3.25 -1.13 -13.13
CA LEU A 154 -3.88 -1.22 -11.81
C LEU A 154 -5.31 -1.74 -11.90
N GLU A 155 -6.09 -1.33 -12.91
CA GLU A 155 -7.44 -1.83 -13.09
C GLU A 155 -7.46 -3.31 -13.47
N LYS A 156 -6.58 -3.75 -14.39
CA LYS A 156 -6.42 -5.19 -14.71
C LYS A 156 -6.08 -6.01 -13.46
N LEU A 157 -5.14 -5.54 -12.63
CA LEU A 157 -4.78 -6.24 -11.39
C LEU A 157 -5.94 -6.29 -10.39
N ARG A 158 -6.79 -5.25 -10.32
CA ARG A 158 -8.00 -5.26 -9.49
C ARG A 158 -9.01 -6.29 -9.98
N GLU A 159 -9.23 -6.36 -11.29
CA GLU A 159 -10.11 -7.36 -11.91
C GLU A 159 -9.60 -8.79 -11.65
N GLU A 160 -8.30 -9.04 -11.82
CA GLU A 160 -7.66 -10.32 -11.52
C GLU A 160 -7.81 -10.71 -10.05
N MET A 161 -7.53 -9.78 -9.12
CA MET A 161 -7.72 -10.00 -7.69
C MET A 161 -9.18 -10.28 -7.34
N SER A 162 -10.13 -9.58 -7.95
CA SER A 162 -11.57 -9.83 -7.77
C SER A 162 -11.95 -11.24 -8.25
N LYS A 163 -11.45 -11.65 -9.41
CA LYS A 163 -11.67 -13.00 -9.96
C LYS A 163 -11.09 -14.07 -9.04
N GLN A 164 -9.86 -13.91 -8.56
CA GLN A 164 -9.24 -14.84 -7.61
C GLN A 164 -10.03 -14.93 -6.28
N GLN A 165 -10.54 -13.81 -5.77
CA GLN A 165 -11.39 -13.81 -4.58
C GLN A 165 -12.71 -14.55 -4.82
N PHE A 166 -13.32 -14.38 -6.00
CA PHE A 166 -14.52 -15.11 -6.38
C PHE A 166 -14.26 -16.61 -6.48
N GLU A 167 -13.18 -17.02 -7.15
CA GLU A 167 -12.76 -18.42 -7.26
C GLU A 167 -12.48 -19.03 -5.89
N ALA A 168 -11.76 -18.31 -5.01
CA ALA A 168 -11.50 -18.76 -3.63
C ALA A 168 -12.79 -18.95 -2.82
N ARG A 169 -13.77 -18.04 -2.96
CA ARG A 169 -15.09 -18.19 -2.32
C ARG A 169 -15.86 -19.38 -2.87
N SER A 170 -15.82 -19.60 -4.18
CA SER A 170 -16.45 -20.75 -4.83
C SER A 170 -15.84 -22.07 -4.36
N HIS A 171 -14.51 -22.16 -4.29
CA HIS A 171 -13.81 -23.33 -3.74
C HIS A 171 -14.15 -23.58 -2.27
N ALA A 172 -14.19 -22.53 -1.44
CA ALA A 172 -14.60 -22.65 -0.04
C ALA A 172 -16.04 -23.15 0.10
N SER A 173 -16.96 -22.66 -0.73
CA SER A 173 -18.35 -23.12 -0.78
C SER A 173 -18.45 -24.60 -1.17
N ASN A 174 -17.74 -25.02 -2.22
CA ASN A 174 -17.72 -26.42 -2.66
C ASN A 174 -17.16 -27.36 -1.59
N LEU A 175 -16.12 -26.93 -0.87
CA LEU A 175 -15.56 -27.70 0.25
C LEU A 175 -16.55 -27.82 1.41
N MET A 176 -17.29 -26.76 1.72
CA MET A 176 -18.34 -26.78 2.76
C MET A 176 -19.46 -27.76 2.40
N ILE A 177 -19.89 -27.80 1.13
CA ILE A 177 -20.88 -28.76 0.64
C ILE A 177 -20.35 -30.20 0.80
N ALA A 178 -19.13 -30.47 0.33
CA ALA A 178 -18.52 -31.81 0.44
C ALA A 178 -18.35 -32.28 1.90
N VAL A 179 -18.00 -31.36 2.82
CA VAL A 179 -17.94 -31.66 4.26
C VAL A 179 -19.33 -31.97 4.82
N GLY A 180 -20.36 -31.24 4.38
CA GLY A 180 -21.77 -31.50 4.71
C GLY A 180 -22.23 -32.88 4.26
N GLU A 181 -21.99 -33.23 2.99
CA GLU A 181 -22.31 -34.54 2.43
C GLU A 181 -21.59 -35.68 3.15
N ARG A 182 -20.29 -35.51 3.45
CA ARG A 182 -19.52 -36.50 4.21
C ARG A 182 -20.08 -36.69 5.62
N ARG A 183 -20.55 -35.64 6.28
CA ARG A 183 -21.20 -35.73 7.60
C ARG A 183 -22.52 -36.50 7.51
N ALA A 184 -23.36 -36.20 6.51
CA ALA A 184 -24.62 -36.90 6.28
C ALA A 184 -24.39 -38.40 5.98
N LEU A 185 -23.42 -38.74 5.14
CA LEU A 185 -23.03 -40.13 4.87
C LEU A 185 -22.54 -40.85 6.13
N LYS A 186 -21.74 -40.18 6.98
CA LYS A 186 -21.27 -40.77 8.25
C LYS A 186 -22.43 -41.06 9.20
N GLU A 187 -23.43 -40.19 9.25
CA GLU A 187 -24.65 -40.41 10.03
C GLU A 187 -25.47 -41.58 9.50
N LEU A 188 -25.67 -41.66 8.17
CA LEU A 188 -26.35 -42.78 7.52
C LEU A 188 -25.65 -44.11 7.80
N VAL A 189 -24.32 -44.16 7.70
CA VAL A 189 -23.52 -45.34 8.06
C VAL A 189 -23.74 -45.69 9.54
N GLY A 190 -23.78 -44.69 10.44
CA GLY A 190 -24.12 -44.88 11.84
C GLY A 190 -25.49 -45.55 12.03
N GLN A 191 -26.52 -45.02 11.39
CA GLN A 191 -27.88 -45.57 11.43
C GLN A 191 -27.94 -47.01 10.90
N LEU A 192 -27.30 -47.28 9.76
CA LEU A 192 -27.23 -48.62 9.17
C LEU A 192 -26.47 -49.61 10.06
N THR A 193 -25.39 -49.18 10.72
CA THR A 193 -24.68 -50.03 11.68
C THR A 193 -25.51 -50.38 12.91
N GLU A 194 -26.35 -49.45 13.38
CA GLU A 194 -27.26 -49.72 14.49
C GLU A 194 -28.41 -50.64 14.06
N GLN A 195 -29.03 -50.41 12.89
CA GLN A 195 -30.01 -51.32 12.30
C GLN A 195 -29.45 -52.73 12.16
N LYS A 196 -28.21 -52.87 11.66
CA LYS A 196 -27.52 -54.17 11.59
C LYS A 196 -27.39 -54.83 12.97
N ARG A 197 -27.08 -54.09 14.03
CA ARG A 197 -26.98 -54.63 15.40
C ARG A 197 -28.34 -55.12 15.92
N ILE A 198 -29.41 -54.37 15.66
CA ILE A 198 -30.78 -54.75 16.03
C ILE A 198 -31.15 -56.06 15.33
N LEU A 199 -30.97 -56.15 14.01
CA LEU A 199 -31.25 -57.36 13.23
C LEU A 199 -30.42 -58.56 13.73
N ILE A 200 -29.14 -58.37 14.08
CA ILE A 200 -28.32 -59.44 14.67
C ILE A 200 -28.93 -59.93 16.00
N LYS A 201 -29.43 -59.03 16.86
CA LYS A 201 -30.08 -59.41 18.13
C LYS A 201 -31.39 -60.17 17.87
N GLU A 202 -32.21 -59.69 16.94
CA GLU A 202 -33.47 -60.36 16.56
C GLU A 202 -33.22 -61.76 16.00
N VAL A 203 -32.27 -61.92 15.07
CA VAL A 203 -31.89 -63.23 14.52
C VAL A 203 -31.38 -64.17 15.61
N LYS A 204 -30.59 -63.67 16.57
CA LYS A 204 -30.14 -64.47 17.72
C LYS A 204 -31.31 -64.91 18.61
N GLN A 205 -32.26 -64.03 18.88
CA GLN A 205 -33.45 -64.36 19.66
C GLN A 205 -34.34 -65.39 18.94
N LEU A 206 -34.55 -65.23 17.63
CA LEU A 206 -35.30 -66.18 16.83
C LEU A 206 -34.65 -67.56 16.80
N ARG A 207 -33.31 -67.62 16.68
CA ARG A 207 -32.56 -68.88 16.79
C ARG A 207 -32.73 -69.55 18.15
N ALA A 208 -32.59 -68.79 19.23
CA ALA A 208 -32.78 -69.31 20.59
C ALA A 208 -34.20 -69.86 20.82
N ARG A 209 -35.23 -69.14 20.33
CA ARG A 209 -36.63 -69.60 20.38
C ARG A 209 -36.83 -70.88 19.57
N ALA A 210 -36.28 -70.95 18.36
CA ALA A 210 -36.37 -72.14 17.52
C ALA A 210 -35.67 -73.35 18.16
N GLU A 211 -34.51 -73.16 18.81
CA GLU A 211 -33.82 -74.19 19.56
C GLU A 211 -34.61 -74.67 20.79
N GLU A 212 -35.25 -73.75 21.52
CA GLU A 212 -36.12 -74.08 22.65
C GLU A 212 -37.37 -74.85 22.20
N GLU A 213 -38.01 -74.43 21.11
CA GLU A 213 -39.12 -75.16 20.51
C GLU A 213 -38.70 -76.55 20.03
N ALA A 214 -37.53 -76.67 19.38
CA ALA A 214 -36.98 -77.96 19.00
C ALA A 214 -36.70 -78.85 20.22
N ARG A 215 -36.21 -78.27 21.33
CA ARG A 215 -36.02 -78.99 22.60
C ARG A 215 -37.35 -79.46 23.19
N LYS A 216 -38.38 -78.60 23.23
CA LYS A 216 -39.73 -78.97 23.69
C LYS A 216 -40.33 -80.08 22.83
N ARG A 217 -40.13 -80.03 21.51
CA ARG A 217 -40.55 -81.11 20.58
C ARG A 217 -39.83 -82.42 20.89
N ARG A 218 -38.51 -82.40 21.08
CA ARG A 218 -37.73 -83.59 21.47
C ARG A 218 -38.16 -84.15 22.83
N GLU A 219 -38.43 -83.28 23.81
CA GLU A 219 -38.93 -83.69 25.12
C GLU A 219 -40.33 -84.30 25.03
N ALA A 220 -41.23 -83.72 24.22
CA ALA A 220 -42.56 -84.26 23.96
C ALA A 220 -42.51 -85.61 23.21
N GLU A 221 -41.67 -85.73 22.19
CA GLU A 221 -41.42 -87.00 21.47
C GLU A 221 -40.85 -88.06 22.42
N ALA A 222 -39.91 -87.71 23.29
CA ALA A 222 -39.36 -88.62 24.29
C ALA A 222 -40.40 -89.05 25.33
N GLN A 223 -41.29 -88.15 25.75
CA GLN A 223 -42.41 -88.49 26.64
C GLN A 223 -43.42 -89.41 25.97
N GLN A 224 -43.77 -89.16 24.71
CA GLN A 224 -44.63 -90.05 23.93
C GLN A 224 -44.01 -91.44 23.78
N LEU A 225 -42.70 -91.51 23.50
CA LEU A 225 -41.97 -92.78 23.44
C LEU A 225 -42.00 -93.51 24.79
N ARG A 226 -41.81 -92.82 25.92
CA ARG A 226 -41.91 -93.42 27.26
C ARG A 226 -43.32 -93.94 27.56
N GLN A 227 -44.35 -93.17 27.23
CA GLN A 227 -45.75 -93.60 27.38
C GLN A 227 -46.03 -94.83 26.51
N ARG A 228 -45.54 -94.84 25.27
CA ARG A 228 -45.68 -95.98 24.36
C ARG A 228 -44.95 -97.22 24.87
N GLN A 229 -43.76 -97.07 25.44
CA GLN A 229 -43.05 -98.15 26.12
C GLN A 229 -43.80 -98.66 27.34
N GLN A 230 -44.38 -97.78 28.16
CA GLN A 230 -45.21 -98.19 29.29
C GLN A 230 -46.45 -98.96 28.85
N GLN A 231 -47.13 -98.50 27.80
CA GLN A 231 -48.26 -99.22 27.21
C GLN A 231 -47.86 -100.58 26.63
N LEU A 232 -46.66 -100.68 26.03
CA LEU A 232 -46.11 -101.96 25.56
C LEU A 232 -45.79 -102.88 26.73
N LEU A 233 -45.17 -102.38 27.81
CA LEU A 233 -44.91 -103.16 29.03
C LEU A 233 -46.22 -103.59 29.73
N GLU A 234 -47.24 -102.74 29.74
CA GLU A 234 -48.58 -103.09 30.24
C GLU A 234 -49.24 -104.15 29.35
N ARG A 235 -49.08 -104.05 28.02
CA ARG A 235 -49.53 -105.08 27.09
C ARG A 235 -48.76 -106.39 27.24
N GLU A 236 -47.45 -106.35 27.46
CA GLU A 236 -46.62 -107.53 27.75
C GLU A 236 -47.04 -108.16 29.06
N ARG A 237 -47.30 -107.37 30.12
CA ARG A 237 -47.92 -107.88 31.37
C ARG A 237 -49.29 -108.52 31.14
N GLN A 238 -50.13 -107.93 30.29
CA GLN A 238 -51.42 -108.51 29.93
C GLN A 238 -51.29 -109.77 29.05
N GLN A 239 -50.23 -109.86 28.23
CA GLN A 239 -49.89 -111.05 27.46
C GLN A 239 -49.17 -112.13 28.28
N GLU A 240 -48.57 -111.80 29.42
CA GLU A 240 -48.05 -112.78 30.39
C GLU A 240 -49.17 -113.39 31.25
N GLU A 241 -50.33 -112.73 31.39
CA GLU A 241 -51.52 -113.27 32.07
C GLU A 241 -52.46 -114.08 31.16
N ASP A 242 -52.48 -113.81 29.84
CA ASP A 242 -53.22 -114.59 28.85
C ASP A 242 -52.25 -115.43 28.01
N GLY A 243 -52.21 -116.72 28.33
CA GLY A 243 -51.17 -117.67 27.93
C GLY A 243 -50.83 -117.81 26.44
N GLY A 244 -49.76 -118.61 26.26
CA GLY A 244 -49.07 -118.91 25.01
C GLY A 244 -49.94 -119.20 23.78
N GLU A 245 -49.35 -118.97 22.60
CA GLU A 245 -49.10 -120.01 21.56
C GLU A 245 -48.58 -119.39 20.22
N ARG A 246 -47.36 -119.81 19.81
CA ARG A 246 -46.79 -120.00 18.43
C ARG A 246 -46.60 -118.87 17.39
N ASP A 247 -45.32 -118.70 16.97
CA ASP A 247 -44.67 -118.76 15.61
C ASP A 247 -45.46 -118.60 14.28
N PRO A 248 -44.83 -118.34 13.09
CA PRO A 248 -43.52 -117.72 12.73
C PRO A 248 -43.59 -116.72 11.51
N ASP A 249 -42.46 -116.05 11.19
CA ASP A 249 -41.94 -115.51 9.87
C ASP A 249 -42.86 -114.71 8.88
N PRO A 250 -42.36 -113.70 8.10
CA PRO A 250 -41.24 -113.94 7.17
C PRO A 250 -40.29 -112.75 6.79
N ALA A 251 -39.13 -113.15 6.28
CA ALA A 251 -38.41 -112.64 5.10
C ALA A 251 -37.98 -111.15 4.99
N SER A 252 -36.66 -110.96 5.06
CA SER A 252 -35.92 -109.89 4.36
C SER A 252 -36.10 -109.98 2.83
N PRO A 253 -35.95 -108.89 2.06
CA PRO A 253 -34.67 -108.72 1.36
C PRO A 253 -34.22 -107.26 1.04
N SER A 254 -32.89 -107.11 0.95
CA SER A 254 -32.09 -106.37 -0.05
C SER A 254 -32.33 -104.86 -0.30
N ARG A 255 -31.36 -103.96 -0.03
CA ARG A 255 -30.10 -103.63 -0.73
C ARG A 255 -30.23 -102.62 -1.90
N ASP A 256 -29.41 -101.56 -1.78
CA ASP A 256 -28.79 -100.67 -2.80
C ASP A 256 -29.66 -99.72 -3.64
N SER A 257 -29.37 -98.41 -3.55
CA SER A 257 -28.78 -97.58 -4.63
C SER A 257 -29.12 -96.07 -4.49
N LEU A 258 -28.08 -95.24 -4.37
CA LEU A 258 -28.05 -93.84 -4.87
C LEU A 258 -27.99 -93.86 -6.43
N PRO A 259 -27.93 -92.73 -7.17
CA PRO A 259 -28.42 -91.36 -7.01
C PRO A 259 -29.24 -90.89 -8.25
N SER A 260 -29.72 -89.63 -8.23
CA SER A 260 -29.76 -88.65 -9.35
C SER A 260 -31.08 -87.88 -9.51
N THR A 261 -30.90 -86.58 -9.77
CA THR A 261 -31.82 -85.47 -10.08
C THR A 261 -32.86 -85.72 -11.18
N PRO A 262 -33.87 -84.83 -11.31
CA PRO A 262 -33.93 -84.02 -12.53
C PRO A 262 -34.31 -82.54 -12.33
N THR A 263 -33.56 -81.70 -13.03
CA THR A 263 -33.94 -80.67 -14.03
C THR A 263 -35.35 -80.04 -14.06
N SER A 264 -35.35 -78.70 -14.25
CA SER A 264 -36.33 -77.77 -14.89
C SER A 264 -36.83 -76.67 -13.94
N ASP A 265 -37.04 -75.39 -14.28
CA ASP A 265 -36.88 -74.55 -15.48
C ASP A 265 -37.03 -73.07 -15.02
N GLY A 266 -36.46 -72.09 -15.75
CA GLY A 266 -36.90 -70.68 -15.65
C GLY A 266 -35.84 -69.58 -15.78
N LEU A 267 -35.34 -69.34 -17.00
CA LEU A 267 -34.65 -68.12 -17.49
C LEU A 267 -35.65 -66.93 -17.67
N PRO A 268 -35.27 -65.64 -17.96
CA PRO A 268 -34.13 -65.22 -18.81
C PRO A 268 -33.40 -63.86 -18.57
N SER A 269 -32.35 -63.64 -19.39
CA SER A 269 -31.86 -62.37 -19.98
C SER A 269 -31.22 -61.29 -19.07
N ALA A 270 -30.14 -60.56 -19.42
CA ALA A 270 -29.37 -60.42 -20.66
C ALA A 270 -27.95 -59.82 -20.37
N SER A 271 -27.04 -60.06 -21.32
CA SER A 271 -25.83 -59.35 -21.78
C SER A 271 -25.45 -58.02 -21.07
N THR A 272 -24.18 -57.64 -20.87
CA THR A 272 -23.12 -57.54 -21.89
C THR A 272 -21.78 -57.20 -21.21
N ALA A 273 -20.69 -57.73 -21.76
CA ALA A 273 -19.30 -57.42 -21.39
C ALA A 273 -18.90 -55.98 -21.75
N VAL A 274 -18.13 -55.29 -20.88
CA VAL A 274 -17.24 -54.18 -21.27
C VAL A 274 -15.98 -54.18 -20.41
N GLN A 275 -14.89 -54.62 -21.05
CA GLN A 275 -13.53 -54.07 -21.08
C GLN A 275 -12.76 -53.75 -19.79
N ARG A 276 -11.68 -54.54 -19.63
CA ARG A 276 -10.36 -54.06 -19.20
C ARG A 276 -9.78 -53.11 -20.25
N SER A 277 -9.20 -52.00 -19.78
CA SER A 277 -8.18 -51.24 -20.49
C SER A 277 -7.14 -50.75 -19.46
N ASP A 278 -5.93 -51.29 -19.60
CA ASP A 278 -4.70 -50.73 -19.05
C ASP A 278 -4.20 -49.55 -19.92
N SER A 279 -3.22 -48.79 -19.40
CA SER A 279 -2.33 -47.82 -20.07
C SER A 279 -2.92 -46.43 -20.41
N SER A 280 -2.27 -45.27 -20.28
CA SER A 280 -0.90 -44.90 -19.85
C SER A 280 -0.78 -43.36 -19.72
N THR A 281 0.10 -42.91 -18.81
CA THR A 281 0.97 -41.69 -18.80
C THR A 281 0.55 -40.35 -19.45
N SER A 282 0.56 -39.29 -18.62
CA SER A 282 1.49 -38.14 -18.74
C SER A 282 1.76 -37.59 -17.32
N ALA A 283 2.98 -37.73 -16.79
CA ALA A 283 4.12 -36.82 -16.94
C ALA A 283 3.78 -35.38 -16.48
N GLY A 284 4.24 -35.06 -15.28
CA GLY A 284 4.14 -33.74 -14.65
C GLY A 284 4.93 -33.73 -13.35
N ASP A 285 6.24 -33.91 -13.47
CA ASP A 285 7.23 -33.66 -12.42
C ASP A 285 7.03 -32.27 -11.79
N ALA A 286 6.91 -32.23 -10.47
CA ALA A 286 7.36 -31.11 -9.67
C ALA A 286 7.81 -31.64 -8.30
N ALA A 287 9.12 -31.78 -8.18
CA ALA A 287 9.83 -32.12 -6.96
C ALA A 287 9.39 -31.20 -5.80
N PHE A 288 8.82 -31.79 -4.74
CA PHE A 288 8.76 -31.13 -3.45
C PHE A 288 9.64 -31.91 -2.48
N ARG A 289 10.85 -31.39 -2.27
CA ARG A 289 11.73 -31.77 -1.16
C ARG A 289 10.99 -31.48 0.14
N GLY A 290 10.52 -32.53 0.81
CA GLY A 290 10.24 -32.48 2.23
C GLY A 290 11.57 -32.37 2.98
N THR A 291 11.91 -31.17 3.44
CA THR A 291 12.84 -31.01 4.56
C THR A 291 12.10 -31.48 5.81
N GLU A 292 12.45 -32.68 6.27
CA GLU A 292 12.15 -33.17 7.60
C GLU A 292 12.85 -32.26 8.62
N GLY A 293 12.11 -31.26 9.10
CA GLY A 293 12.47 -30.47 10.27
C GLY A 293 11.86 -31.12 11.50
N SER A 294 12.61 -32.06 12.07
CA SER A 294 12.37 -32.67 13.38
C SER A 294 12.15 -31.59 14.45
N LEU A 295 10.90 -31.42 14.89
CA LEU A 295 10.55 -30.69 16.11
C LEU A 295 10.75 -31.63 17.30
N SER A 296 11.99 -31.80 17.70
CA SER A 296 12.33 -32.32 19.03
C SER A 296 12.17 -31.20 20.05
N ASP A 297 11.12 -31.30 20.86
CA ASP A 297 10.93 -30.60 22.12
C ASP A 297 12.12 -30.86 23.04
N GLY A 298 13.05 -29.90 23.09
CA GLY A 298 14.11 -29.84 24.09
C GLY A 298 13.72 -28.85 25.18
N PHE A 299 13.14 -29.36 26.26
CA PHE A 299 13.07 -28.66 27.54
C PHE A 299 14.51 -28.36 28.02
N HIS A 300 14.94 -27.11 27.87
CA HIS A 300 16.09 -26.58 28.60
C HIS A 300 15.58 -25.62 29.68
N ASP A 301 15.67 -26.08 30.93
CA ASP A 301 15.67 -25.24 32.11
C ASP A 301 16.89 -24.31 32.06
N GLY A 302 16.70 -23.13 31.48
CA GLY A 302 17.66 -22.03 31.50
C GLY A 302 17.32 -21.06 32.63
N GLU A 303 18.18 -21.02 33.64
CA GLU A 303 18.23 -19.98 34.68
C GLU A 303 17.94 -18.58 34.12
N VAL A 304 16.83 -17.99 34.59
CA VAL A 304 16.45 -16.61 34.31
C VAL A 304 17.42 -15.68 35.04
N LYS A 305 18.44 -15.20 34.34
CA LYS A 305 19.19 -14.01 34.78
C LYS A 305 18.23 -12.82 34.89
N PRO A 306 18.31 -12.01 35.95
CA PRO A 306 17.46 -10.83 36.10
C PRO A 306 17.75 -9.85 34.97
N GLU A 307 16.78 -9.70 34.07
CA GLU A 307 16.79 -8.75 32.98
C GLU A 307 16.86 -7.34 33.59
N VAL A 308 17.94 -6.63 33.27
CA VAL A 308 18.15 -5.23 33.65
C VAL A 308 17.01 -4.42 33.04
N VAL A 309 16.01 -4.09 33.85
CA VAL A 309 14.87 -3.25 33.44
C VAL A 309 15.43 -1.89 33.06
N ALA A 310 15.53 -1.63 31.76
CA ALA A 310 15.99 -0.37 31.23
C ALA A 310 15.14 0.77 31.80
N ALA A 311 15.76 1.63 32.61
CA ALA A 311 15.10 2.81 33.18
C ALA A 311 14.64 3.72 32.04
N LEU A 312 13.33 3.77 31.80
CA LEU A 312 12.74 4.67 30.81
C LEU A 312 12.70 6.08 31.40
N THR A 313 13.41 7.01 30.77
CA THR A 313 13.39 8.44 31.14
C THR A 313 12.26 9.17 30.40
N CYS A 314 11.45 9.93 31.13
CA CYS A 314 10.37 10.74 30.60
C CYS A 314 10.92 11.83 29.67
N ARG A 315 10.57 11.81 28.38
CA ARG A 315 11.07 12.80 27.39
C ARG A 315 10.72 14.26 27.71
N ARG A 316 9.73 14.50 28.58
CA ARG A 316 9.26 15.86 28.91
C ARG A 316 9.98 16.47 30.11
N CYS A 317 10.25 15.71 31.18
CA CYS A 317 10.89 16.20 32.39
C CYS A 317 12.24 15.55 32.73
N GLY A 318 12.66 14.52 31.99
CA GLY A 318 13.89 13.77 32.26
C GLY A 318 13.81 12.77 33.41
N GLY A 319 12.72 12.74 34.19
CA GLY A 319 12.56 11.85 35.34
C GLY A 319 12.41 10.37 34.98
N SER A 320 12.87 9.47 35.86
CA SER A 320 12.74 8.02 35.71
C SER A 320 11.29 7.57 35.92
N VAL A 321 10.74 6.82 34.97
CA VAL A 321 9.35 6.32 35.03
C VAL A 321 9.38 4.82 35.38
N ALA A 322 8.86 4.47 36.56
CA ALA A 322 8.68 3.08 36.95
C ALA A 322 7.33 2.55 36.43
N GLY A 323 7.34 1.66 35.44
CA GLY A 323 6.13 0.92 35.04
C GLY A 323 6.16 0.35 33.62
N PRO A 324 5.27 -0.61 33.30
CA PRO A 324 5.15 -1.21 31.97
C PRO A 324 4.88 -0.14 30.91
N ARG A 325 5.18 -0.46 29.64
CA ARG A 325 5.37 0.40 28.44
C ARG A 325 4.32 1.51 28.14
N TYR A 326 3.34 1.74 29.00
CA TYR A 326 2.25 2.72 28.86
C TYR A 326 1.96 3.55 30.13
N SER A 327 2.84 3.59 31.13
CA SER A 327 2.65 4.49 32.29
C SER A 327 2.84 5.96 31.88
N THR A 328 1.80 6.76 32.08
CA THR A 328 1.81 8.20 31.80
C THR A 328 2.57 8.94 32.90
N CYS A 329 3.70 9.53 32.54
CA CYS A 329 4.51 10.40 33.39
C CYS A 329 3.63 11.57 33.90
N LYS A 330 3.37 11.65 35.22
CA LYS A 330 2.72 12.80 35.89
C LYS A 330 3.69 13.98 35.94
N CYS A 331 3.98 14.60 34.80
CA CYS A 331 4.55 15.94 34.82
C CYS A 331 3.43 16.90 35.23
N GLU A 332 3.62 17.64 36.31
CA GLU A 332 2.80 18.82 36.59
C GLU A 332 2.80 19.75 35.36
N GLU A 333 1.67 20.40 35.11
CA GLU A 333 1.46 21.28 33.98
C GLU A 333 2.59 22.32 33.86
N PRO A 334 3.11 22.60 32.66
CA PRO A 334 4.10 23.65 32.50
C PRO A 334 3.43 24.98 32.85
N LEU A 335 4.00 25.68 33.84
CA LEU A 335 3.71 27.07 34.13
C LEU A 335 3.97 27.90 32.87
N LEU A 336 2.93 28.14 32.08
CA LEU A 336 2.90 29.04 30.92
C LEU A 336 2.99 30.53 31.34
N GLY A 337 3.47 30.83 32.55
CA GLY A 337 3.50 32.17 33.14
C GLY A 337 4.71 33.01 32.74
N ASP A 338 5.89 32.42 32.56
CA ASP A 338 7.12 33.23 32.58
C ASP A 338 7.59 33.71 31.19
N ALA A 339 7.06 33.15 30.10
CA ALA A 339 7.49 33.52 28.75
C ALA A 339 6.82 34.81 28.22
N LEU A 340 5.77 35.32 28.88
CA LEU A 340 5.03 36.51 28.44
C LEU A 340 5.56 37.81 29.07
N GLU A 341 6.20 37.75 30.24
CA GLU A 341 6.81 38.94 30.86
C GLU A 341 8.11 39.37 30.16
N GLU A 342 8.88 38.43 29.59
CA GLU A 342 10.15 38.76 28.95
C GLU A 342 9.98 39.44 27.57
N ASN A 343 8.87 39.16 26.88
CA ASN A 343 8.56 39.80 25.60
C ASN A 343 8.03 41.25 25.77
N THR A 344 7.42 41.55 26.91
CA THR A 344 6.92 42.90 27.23
C THR A 344 8.06 43.86 27.62
N ARG A 345 9.16 43.34 28.20
CA ARG A 345 10.38 44.13 28.49
C ARG A 345 11.23 44.44 27.25
N ARG A 346 11.18 43.62 26.20
CA ARG A 346 11.89 43.92 24.94
C ARG A 346 11.18 44.94 24.05
N SER A 347 9.84 45.02 24.14
CA SER A 347 9.04 46.00 23.40
C SER A 347 9.26 47.45 23.89
N SER A 348 9.47 47.65 25.20
CA SER A 348 9.63 48.99 25.79
C SER A 348 10.99 49.65 25.56
N PHE A 349 11.99 48.92 25.03
CA PHE A 349 13.32 49.48 24.74
C PHE A 349 13.45 50.12 23.35
N LEU A 350 12.49 49.91 22.44
CA LEU A 350 12.56 50.43 21.07
C LEU A 350 11.72 51.70 20.83
N SER A 351 11.01 52.22 21.84
CA SER A 351 10.16 53.41 21.71
C SER A 351 10.76 54.69 22.33
N GLY A 352 12.00 54.65 22.84
CA GLY A 352 12.63 55.76 23.53
C GLY A 352 13.85 56.35 22.82
N ASN A 353 13.75 56.70 21.53
CA ASN A 353 14.82 57.45 20.86
C ASN A 353 14.34 58.26 19.63
N LEU A 354 13.28 59.04 19.81
CA LEU A 354 12.94 60.16 18.95
C LEU A 354 12.53 61.33 19.85
N GLY A 355 13.52 62.14 20.21
CA GLY A 355 13.40 63.41 20.92
C GLY A 355 14.53 64.31 20.47
#